data_AF-A0A0F7JFG7-F1
#
_entry.id   AF-A0A0F7JFG7-F1
#
_cell.length_a   1.000
_cell.length_b   1.000
_cell.length_c   1.000
_cell.angle_alpha   90.00
_cell.angle_beta   90.00
_cell.angle_gamma   90.00
#
_symmetry.space_group_name_H-M   'P 1'
#
loop_
_entity.id
_entity.type
_entity.pdbx_description
1 polymer ?
#
loop_
_entity_poly.entity_id
_entity_poly.type
_entity_poly.pdbx_seq_one_letter_code
_entity_poly.pdbx_strand_id
1 'polypeptide(L)'
;MSHVNPSKTQYRLMLAIASAIPTSLNPPAGYPAVVDDCFQYYGEDILSQSKALKQLCKAGILHCIGDPDDFVVMLADRDSFLLSWKAGAREARLGNGIGYIDYSDCPLAFAGGYMHWHERNRGRQRQYRLSDFNVCHGFEEADSQDIWLQEP
;
A
#
# COMPACT_ATOMS: atom_id res chain seq x y z
N MET A 1 14.74 -3.74 20.33
CA MET A 1 13.47 -2.99 20.33
C MET A 1 12.47 -3.81 19.52
N SER A 2 11.23 -3.96 19.98
CA SER A 2 10.19 -4.66 19.20
C SER A 2 9.73 -3.73 18.10
N HIS A 3 10.10 -3.99 16.85
CA HIS A 3 9.66 -3.18 15.72
C HIS A 3 8.14 -3.35 15.52
N VAL A 4 7.45 -2.26 15.21
CA VAL A 4 6.01 -2.26 14.90
C VAL A 4 5.81 -3.00 13.59
N ASN A 5 5.22 -4.19 13.65
CA ASN A 5 4.85 -4.97 12.46
C ASN A 5 3.32 -4.90 12.27
N PRO A 6 2.83 -4.69 11.03
CA PRO A 6 1.42 -4.81 10.75
C PRO A 6 0.94 -6.25 10.99
N SER A 7 -0.24 -6.37 11.60
CA SER A 7 -0.95 -7.65 11.58
C SER A 7 -1.26 -8.07 10.14
N LYS A 8 -1.52 -9.36 9.90
CA LYS A 8 -1.84 -9.88 8.56
C LYS A 8 -2.98 -9.11 7.86
N THR A 9 -4.01 -8.69 8.62
CA THR A 9 -5.12 -7.91 8.07
C THR A 9 -4.74 -6.47 7.75
N GLN A 10 -3.94 -5.82 8.61
CA GLN A 10 -3.41 -4.48 8.31
C GLN A 10 -2.51 -4.51 7.07
N TYR A 11 -1.61 -5.49 7.00
CA TYR A 11 -0.73 -5.68 5.86
C TYR A 11 -1.51 -5.82 4.54
N ARG A 12 -2.57 -6.64 4.51
CA ARG A 12 -3.41 -6.81 3.31
C ARG A 12 -4.06 -5.51 2.85
N LEU A 13 -4.65 -4.75 3.78
CA LEU A 13 -5.24 -3.45 3.47
C LEU A 13 -4.19 -2.44 2.97
N MET A 14 -3.04 -2.38 3.62
CA MET A 14 -1.96 -1.48 3.24
C MET A 14 -1.37 -1.84 1.87
N LEU A 15 -1.26 -3.13 1.58
CA LEU A 15 -0.89 -3.62 0.25
C LEU A 15 -1.95 -3.22 -0.79
N ALA A 16 -3.24 -3.40 -0.51
CA ALA A 16 -4.31 -2.99 -1.42
C ALA A 16 -4.24 -1.48 -1.72
N ILE A 17 -3.98 -0.64 -0.71
CA ILE A 17 -3.78 0.81 -0.87
C ILE A 17 -2.52 1.11 -1.71
N ALA A 18 -1.39 0.49 -1.39
CA ALA A 18 -0.13 0.69 -2.12
C ALA A 18 -0.16 0.14 -3.55
N SER A 19 -1.05 -0.81 -3.84
CA SER A 19 -1.30 -1.37 -5.17
C SER A 19 -2.52 -0.75 -5.86
N ALA A 20 -3.21 0.20 -5.22
CA ALA A 20 -4.43 0.78 -5.78
C ALA A 20 -4.12 1.50 -7.10
N ILE A 21 -4.96 1.27 -8.09
CA ILE A 21 -4.79 1.83 -9.42
C ILE A 21 -5.48 3.20 -9.51
N PRO A 22 -4.77 4.25 -9.94
CA PRO A 22 -5.40 5.54 -10.23
C PRO A 22 -6.53 5.39 -11.25
N THR A 23 -7.69 5.97 -10.97
CA THR A 23 -8.86 5.91 -11.87
C THR A 23 -8.58 6.53 -13.23
N SER A 24 -7.67 7.51 -13.29
CA SER A 24 -7.18 8.15 -14.51
C SER A 24 -6.56 7.15 -15.50
N LEU A 25 -6.11 5.98 -15.04
CA LEU A 25 -5.60 4.89 -15.89
C LEU A 25 -6.71 4.00 -16.46
N ASN A 26 -7.98 4.31 -16.19
CA ASN A 26 -9.17 3.58 -16.65
C ASN A 26 -9.11 2.07 -16.36
N PRO A 27 -8.93 1.65 -15.08
CA PRO A 27 -8.97 0.22 -14.75
C PRO A 27 -10.34 -0.39 -15.10
N PRO A 28 -10.41 -1.71 -15.34
CA PRO A 28 -11.68 -2.41 -15.58
C PRO A 28 -12.72 -2.12 -14.50
N ALA A 29 -14.00 -2.07 -14.88
CA ALA A 29 -15.08 -1.88 -13.92
C ALA A 29 -15.03 -2.93 -12.80
N GLY A 30 -15.14 -2.47 -11.55
CA GLY A 30 -15.05 -3.33 -10.37
C GLY A 30 -13.63 -3.76 -10.01
N TYR A 31 -12.59 -3.06 -10.48
CA TYR A 31 -11.21 -3.33 -10.06
C TYR A 31 -11.09 -3.31 -8.52
N PRO A 32 -10.39 -4.28 -7.91
CA PRO A 32 -10.53 -4.55 -6.47
C PRO A 32 -9.92 -3.47 -5.56
N ALA A 33 -8.98 -2.67 -6.06
CA ALA A 33 -8.39 -1.55 -5.31
C ALA A 33 -8.06 -0.40 -6.28
N VAL A 34 -8.68 0.75 -6.06
CA VAL A 34 -8.50 1.95 -6.88
C VAL A 34 -8.38 3.19 -6.00
N VAL A 35 -7.82 4.24 -6.57
CA VAL A 35 -7.72 5.57 -5.97
C VAL A 35 -8.15 6.61 -7.00
N ASP A 36 -9.02 7.53 -6.62
CA ASP A 36 -9.41 8.63 -7.49
C ASP A 36 -8.49 9.85 -7.39
N ASP A 37 -8.74 10.84 -8.24
CA ASP A 37 -7.98 12.10 -8.29
C ASP A 37 -8.19 12.98 -7.03
N CYS A 38 -9.11 12.58 -6.14
CA CYS A 38 -9.32 13.19 -4.82
C CYS A 38 -8.60 12.43 -3.69
N PHE A 39 -7.76 11.45 -4.03
CA PHE A 39 -7.08 10.55 -3.11
C PHE A 39 -8.03 9.71 -2.24
N GLN A 40 -9.21 9.40 -2.78
CA GLN A 40 -10.17 8.52 -2.16
C GLN A 40 -9.92 7.10 -2.67
N TYR A 41 -9.62 6.21 -1.72
CA TYR A 41 -9.34 4.81 -1.94
C TYR A 41 -10.61 3.97 -1.73
N TYR A 42 -10.91 3.08 -2.67
CA TYR A 42 -12.08 2.21 -2.62
C TYR A 42 -11.88 0.92 -3.45
N GLY A 43 -12.88 0.03 -3.41
CA GLY A 43 -12.84 -1.29 -4.03
C GLY A 43 -12.90 -2.43 -3.01
N GLU A 44 -13.20 -3.64 -3.47
CA GLU A 44 -13.44 -4.82 -2.61
C GLU A 44 -12.25 -5.14 -1.70
N ASP A 45 -11.01 -5.07 -2.19
CA ASP A 45 -9.81 -5.41 -1.42
C ASP A 45 -9.51 -4.38 -0.32
N ILE A 46 -10.10 -3.18 -0.41
CA ILE A 46 -9.98 -2.12 0.59
C ILE A 46 -11.16 -2.16 1.56
N LEU A 47 -12.39 -2.07 1.03
CA LEU A 47 -13.61 -1.88 1.83
C LEU A 47 -14.02 -3.13 2.61
N SER A 48 -13.66 -4.34 2.12
CA SER A 48 -13.93 -5.59 2.85
C SER A 48 -13.07 -5.77 4.12
N GLN A 49 -12.01 -4.98 4.30
CA GLN A 49 -11.04 -5.13 5.39
C GLN A 49 -11.49 -4.45 6.70
N SER A 50 -12.75 -4.65 7.09
CA SER A 50 -13.42 -3.93 8.20
C SER A 50 -12.62 -3.90 9.52
N LYS A 51 -11.96 -4.99 9.90
CA LYS A 51 -11.12 -5.04 11.11
C LYS A 51 -9.87 -4.16 10.97
N ALA A 52 -9.18 -4.23 9.82
CA ALA A 52 -7.98 -3.44 9.58
C ALA A 52 -8.31 -1.96 9.46
N LEU A 53 -9.41 -1.60 8.77
CA LEU A 53 -9.91 -0.24 8.69
C LEU A 53 -10.12 0.37 10.08
N LYS A 54 -10.86 -0.33 10.97
CA LYS A 54 -11.06 0.12 12.35
C LYS A 54 -9.75 0.32 13.12
N GLN A 55 -8.78 -0.58 12.93
CA GLN A 55 -7.48 -0.50 13.60
C GLN A 55 -6.63 0.67 13.08
N LEU A 56 -6.60 0.89 11.77
CA LEU A 56 -5.81 1.96 11.15
C LEU A 56 -6.46 3.34 11.33
N CYS A 57 -7.79 3.43 11.36
CA CYS A 57 -8.53 4.63 11.81
C CYS A 57 -8.15 5.00 13.25
N LYS A 58 -8.20 4.02 14.17
CA LYS A 58 -7.83 4.25 15.58
C LYS A 58 -6.38 4.68 15.74
N ALA A 59 -5.49 4.22 14.86
CA ALA A 59 -4.08 4.59 14.84
C ALA A 59 -3.82 5.94 14.16
N GLY A 60 -4.83 6.60 13.58
CA GLY A 60 -4.67 7.88 12.88
C GLY A 60 -3.96 7.77 11.53
N ILE A 61 -3.88 6.58 10.93
CA ILE A 61 -3.18 6.35 9.65
C ILE A 61 -4.11 6.65 8.46
N LEU A 62 -5.41 6.43 8.63
CA LEU A 62 -6.43 6.68 7.60
C LEU A 62 -7.74 7.15 8.23
N HIS A 63 -8.64 7.63 7.38
CA HIS A 63 -10.00 8.03 7.69
C HIS A 63 -10.98 7.29 6.77
N CYS A 64 -12.08 6.80 7.32
CA CYS A 64 -13.24 6.39 6.55
C CYS A 64 -14.19 7.59 6.45
N ILE A 65 -14.53 8.00 5.23
CA ILE A 65 -15.35 9.18 4.94
C ILE A 65 -16.64 8.72 4.25
N GLY A 66 -17.79 9.09 4.80
CA GLY A 66 -19.10 8.67 4.30
C GLY A 66 -19.91 7.89 5.33
N ASP A 67 -20.95 7.22 4.85
CA ASP A 67 -21.86 6.42 5.66
C ASP A 67 -21.34 4.97 5.82
N PRO A 68 -21.76 4.22 6.85
CA PRO A 68 -21.25 2.86 7.09
C PRO A 68 -21.40 1.89 5.90
N ASP A 69 -22.43 2.09 5.08
CA ASP A 69 -22.73 1.26 3.90
C ASP A 69 -22.20 1.87 2.59
N ASP A 70 -21.72 3.12 2.63
CA ASP A 70 -21.21 3.86 1.47
C ASP A 70 -20.14 4.86 1.92
N PHE A 71 -18.90 4.38 2.00
CA PHE A 71 -17.74 5.18 2.41
C PHE A 71 -16.53 4.93 1.52
N VAL A 72 -15.65 5.92 1.52
CA VAL A 72 -14.31 5.84 0.93
C VAL A 72 -13.24 5.91 2.02
N VAL A 73 -12.02 5.51 1.69
CA VAL A 73 -10.85 5.58 2.57
C VAL A 73 -9.93 6.70 2.12
N MET A 74 -9.48 7.54 3.04
CA MET A 74 -8.43 8.53 2.77
C MET A 74 -7.26 8.29 3.72
N LEU A 75 -6.02 8.33 3.23
CA LEU A 75 -4.85 8.32 4.11
C LEU A 75 -4.75 9.65 4.85
N ALA A 76 -4.41 9.62 6.14
CA ALA A 76 -4.26 10.83 6.95
C ALA A 76 -3.08 11.68 6.45
N ASP A 77 -2.00 11.01 6.07
CA ASP A 77 -0.87 11.58 5.32
C ASP A 77 -0.47 10.59 4.23
N ARG A 78 -0.96 10.84 3.00
CA ARG A 78 -0.74 9.97 1.85
C ARG A 78 0.74 9.91 1.47
N ASP A 79 1.41 11.05 1.45
CA ASP A 79 2.79 11.16 1.00
C ASP A 79 3.72 10.45 1.99
N SER A 80 3.58 10.70 3.29
CA SER A 80 4.35 9.98 4.31
C SER A 80 4.08 8.48 4.26
N PHE A 81 2.83 8.04 4.05
CA PHE A 81 2.52 6.62 3.92
C PHE A 81 3.25 5.98 2.71
N LEU A 82 3.09 6.55 1.51
CA LEU A 82 3.65 6.00 0.27
C LEU A 82 5.19 6.06 0.26
N LEU A 83 5.77 7.17 0.72
CA LEU A 83 7.22 7.33 0.89
C LEU A 83 7.77 6.30 1.87
N SER A 84 7.11 6.11 3.01
CA SER A 84 7.52 5.11 4.02
C SER A 84 7.44 3.69 3.47
N TRP A 85 6.35 3.35 2.77
CA TRP A 85 6.19 2.05 2.12
C TRP A 85 7.31 1.77 1.11
N LYS A 86 7.57 2.71 0.20
CA LYS A 86 8.66 2.64 -0.77
C LYS A 86 10.02 2.50 -0.09
N ALA A 87 10.28 3.26 0.98
CA ALA A 87 11.52 3.20 1.73
C ALA A 87 11.72 1.80 2.35
N GLY A 88 10.69 1.23 2.97
CA GLY A 88 10.72 -0.12 3.52
C GLY A 88 11.08 -1.18 2.47
N ALA A 89 10.43 -1.13 1.30
CA ALA A 89 10.72 -2.02 0.18
C ALA A 89 12.16 -1.83 -0.34
N ARG A 90 12.63 -0.59 -0.45
CA ARG A 90 14.00 -0.26 -0.88
C ARG A 90 15.04 -0.80 0.09
N GLU A 91 14.89 -0.60 1.39
CA GLU A 91 15.86 -1.08 2.39
C GLU A 91 15.95 -2.61 2.38
N ALA A 92 14.81 -3.29 2.28
CA ALA A 92 14.78 -4.74 2.11
C ALA A 92 15.52 -5.18 0.83
N ARG A 93 15.31 -4.49 -0.29
CA ARG A 93 16.00 -4.75 -1.57
C ARG A 93 17.52 -4.57 -1.47
N LEU A 94 17.98 -3.58 -0.70
CA LEU A 94 19.40 -3.32 -0.48
C LEU A 94 20.06 -4.31 0.50
N GLY A 95 19.29 -5.23 1.11
CA GLY A 95 19.78 -6.14 2.14
C GLY A 95 19.98 -5.48 3.50
N ASN A 96 19.47 -4.26 3.68
CA ASN A 96 19.52 -3.55 4.95
C ASN A 96 18.51 -4.13 5.94
N GLY A 97 18.82 -4.04 7.23
CA GLY A 97 17.92 -4.50 8.30
C GLY A 97 16.72 -3.57 8.50
N ILE A 98 15.66 -4.08 9.13
CA ILE A 98 14.44 -3.31 9.41
C ILE A 98 14.65 -2.08 10.32
N GLY A 99 15.81 -1.93 10.97
CA GLY A 99 16.09 -0.82 11.90
C GLY A 99 15.99 0.58 11.31
N TYR A 100 16.02 0.73 9.98
CA TYR A 100 15.75 2.01 9.32
C TYR A 100 14.31 2.52 9.50
N ILE A 101 13.41 1.67 10.01
CA ILE A 101 12.05 2.04 10.40
C ILE A 101 11.99 3.20 11.41
N ASP A 102 13.04 3.38 12.23
CA ASP A 102 13.10 4.43 13.26
C ASP A 102 13.22 5.85 12.66
N TYR A 103 13.52 5.96 11.35
CA TYR A 103 13.59 7.22 10.61
C TYR A 103 12.34 7.48 9.74
N SER A 104 11.31 6.63 9.85
CA SER A 104 10.12 6.68 9.01
C SER A 104 9.01 7.51 9.64
N ASP A 105 8.39 8.40 8.86
CA ASP A 105 7.20 9.17 9.28
C ASP A 105 5.97 8.27 9.46
N CYS A 106 5.91 7.14 8.73
CA CYS A 106 4.91 6.10 8.93
C CYS A 106 5.59 4.74 9.15
N PRO A 107 5.98 4.40 10.39
CA PRO A 107 6.66 3.13 10.71
C PRO A 107 5.89 1.89 10.25
N LEU A 108 4.56 1.90 10.36
CA LEU A 108 3.73 0.78 9.94
C LEU A 108 3.79 0.55 8.42
N ALA A 109 3.78 1.63 7.63
CA ALA A 109 3.90 1.56 6.17
C ALA A 109 5.27 1.07 5.74
N PHE A 110 6.33 1.56 6.39
CA PHE A 110 7.70 1.06 6.20
C PHE A 110 7.78 -0.45 6.46
N ALA A 111 7.29 -0.91 7.62
CA ALA A 111 7.27 -2.34 7.92
C ALA A 111 6.48 -3.13 6.87
N GLY A 112 5.36 -2.60 6.40
CA GLY A 112 4.55 -3.19 5.33
C GLY A 112 5.33 -3.38 4.02
N GLY A 113 5.97 -2.33 3.51
CA GLY A 113 6.77 -2.41 2.28
C GLY A 113 7.99 -3.33 2.42
N TYR A 114 8.67 -3.28 3.58
CA TYR A 114 9.79 -4.16 3.90
C TYR A 114 9.36 -5.63 3.89
N MET A 115 8.27 -5.97 4.59
CA MET A 115 7.70 -7.32 4.62
C MET A 115 7.27 -7.76 3.22
N HIS A 116 6.62 -6.87 2.47
CA HIS A 116 6.12 -7.17 1.13
C HIS A 116 7.25 -7.59 0.17
N TRP A 117 8.39 -6.90 0.22
CA TRP A 117 9.57 -7.27 -0.55
C TRP A 117 10.04 -8.69 -0.24
N HIS A 118 10.15 -9.05 1.05
CA HIS A 118 10.55 -10.40 1.45
C HIS A 118 9.54 -11.47 1.03
N GLU A 119 8.24 -11.21 1.16
CA GLU A 119 7.20 -12.13 0.71
C GLU A 119 7.27 -12.37 -0.81
N ARG A 120 7.54 -11.32 -1.58
CA ARG A 120 7.67 -11.45 -3.05
C ARG A 120 8.90 -12.24 -3.47
N ASN A 121 10.02 -12.08 -2.77
CA ASN A 121 11.28 -12.77 -3.11
C ASN A 121 11.36 -14.22 -2.61
N ARG A 122 10.43 -14.67 -1.75
CA ARG A 122 10.38 -16.05 -1.26
C ARG A 122 9.70 -17.04 -2.22
N GLY A 123 9.07 -16.59 -3.30
CA GLY A 123 8.34 -17.47 -4.20
C GLY A 123 8.18 -16.93 -5.62
N ARG A 124 7.59 -17.74 -6.51
CA ARG A 124 7.24 -17.32 -7.86
C ARG A 124 5.99 -16.44 -7.82
N GLN A 125 6.18 -15.14 -7.59
CA GLN A 125 5.10 -14.15 -7.73
C GLN A 125 4.98 -13.65 -9.16
N ARG A 126 3.76 -13.30 -9.58
CA ARG A 126 3.51 -12.61 -10.86
C ARG A 126 4.29 -11.29 -10.85
N GLN A 127 5.07 -11.03 -11.90
CA GLN A 127 5.77 -9.76 -12.07
C GLN A 127 4.79 -8.59 -12.03
N TYR A 128 5.21 -7.47 -11.47
CA TYR A 128 4.42 -6.24 -11.55
C TYR A 128 4.48 -5.69 -12.96
N ARG A 129 3.32 -5.49 -13.58
CA ARG A 129 3.14 -4.99 -14.93
C ARG A 129 1.97 -4.02 -14.94
N LEU A 130 2.20 -2.80 -15.41
CA LEU A 130 1.13 -1.79 -15.48
C LEU A 130 0.06 -2.18 -16.49
N SER A 131 0.46 -2.80 -17.60
CA SER A 131 -0.43 -3.34 -18.63
C SER A 131 -1.43 -4.38 -18.10
N ASP A 132 -1.10 -5.03 -16.99
CA ASP A 132 -1.94 -6.00 -16.29
C ASP A 132 -2.74 -5.38 -15.12
N PHE A 133 -2.61 -4.06 -14.92
CA PHE A 133 -3.02 -3.35 -13.71
C PHE A 133 -2.45 -3.95 -12.41
N ASN A 134 -1.36 -4.72 -12.51
CA ASN A 134 -0.73 -5.36 -11.37
C ASN A 134 0.54 -4.58 -11.03
N VAL A 135 0.45 -3.60 -10.14
CA VAL A 135 1.57 -2.75 -9.72
C VAL A 135 1.56 -2.55 -8.21
N CYS A 136 2.64 -2.03 -7.64
CA CYS A 136 2.74 -1.71 -6.22
C CYS A 136 3.71 -0.56 -6.01
N HIS A 137 3.32 0.43 -5.19
CA HIS A 137 4.08 1.66 -4.99
C HIS A 137 5.48 1.32 -4.48
N GLY A 138 6.50 1.84 -5.13
CA GLY A 138 7.88 1.60 -4.73
C GLY A 138 8.49 0.28 -5.21
N PHE A 139 7.80 -0.47 -6.07
CA PHE A 139 8.30 -1.70 -6.70
C PHE A 139 8.60 -1.49 -8.18
N GLU A 140 9.56 -2.26 -8.69
CA GLU A 140 9.92 -2.26 -10.11
C GLU A 140 8.74 -2.78 -10.96
N GLU A 141 8.41 -2.01 -11.99
CA GLU A 141 7.50 -2.39 -13.07
C GLU A 141 8.31 -3.17 -14.12
N ALA A 142 7.80 -4.31 -14.58
CA ALA A 142 8.61 -5.29 -15.29
C ALA A 142 8.91 -4.94 -16.75
N ASP A 143 8.11 -4.08 -17.37
CA ASP A 143 8.29 -3.66 -18.77
C ASP A 143 9.30 -2.51 -18.90
N SER A 144 9.25 -1.56 -17.97
CA SER A 144 10.12 -0.38 -17.92
C SER A 144 11.37 -0.56 -17.06
N GLN A 145 11.32 -1.47 -16.08
CA GLN A 145 12.29 -1.60 -14.98
C GLN A 145 12.36 -0.35 -14.07
N ASP A 146 11.46 0.61 -14.26
CA ASP A 146 11.33 1.78 -13.41
C ASP A 146 10.53 1.45 -12.15
N ILE A 147 10.73 2.25 -11.10
CA ILE A 147 9.93 2.13 -9.89
C ILE A 147 8.55 2.74 -10.16
N TRP A 148 7.50 1.92 -10.07
CA TRP A 148 6.14 2.42 -10.18
C TRP A 148 5.80 3.28 -8.97
N LEU A 149 5.26 4.46 -9.25
CA LEU A 149 4.74 5.40 -8.27
C LEU A 149 3.25 5.61 -8.56
N GLN A 150 2.44 5.50 -7.52
CA GLN A 150 1.06 5.97 -7.53
C GLN A 150 1.08 7.51 -7.57
N GLU A 151 1.20 8.07 -8.78
CA GLU A 151 1.23 9.53 -8.98
C GLU A 151 -0.04 10.21 -8.44
N PRO A 152 0.03 11.52 -8.10
CA PRO A 152 -1.12 12.31 -7.70
C PRO A 152 -2.14 12.48 -8.82
#